data_AF-A0A0W0GCL0-F1
#
_entry.id   AF-A0A0W0GCL0-F1
#
_cell.length_a   1.000
_cell.length_b   1.000
_cell.length_c   1.000
_cell.angle_alpha   90.00
_cell.angle_beta   90.00
_cell.angle_gamma   90.00
#
_symmetry.space_group_name_H-M   'P 1'
#
loop_
_entity.id
_entity.type
_entity.pdbx_description
1 polymer ?
#
loop_
_entity_poly.entity_id
_entity_poly.type
_entity_poly.pdbx_seq_one_letter_code
_entity_poly.pdbx_strand_id
1 'polypeptide(L)'
;MGFLVVFCILLLLYLVTELYDRGRRAQRSLPTRGLNSLILSYINGVMNCFDGRDSVRRACLKHEGHLFTYPQLGKWFVLARSSSHIHDLCNAPEDILSMEEAAEELLQLRHTVGPLFCQETYHITAIRTSLNSNVSQRLRELIDEVICCYKECVDSRIDPEDEWTAIPAFDAFSTMICRASNRVFVGLPLCRNPDYIDIVRHFSSQIFFAGPIIKFLVPKFLRPYVVFTSSTRFMDSLGVAELWDLSTGHIMDTIVVYSSSLDI
;
A
#
# COMPACT_ATOMS: atom_id res chain seq x y z
N MET A 1 13.24 -36.36 -12.71
CA MET A 1 12.08 -36.59 -11.82
C MET A 1 12.44 -36.51 -10.34
N GLY A 2 13.46 -37.24 -9.85
CA GLY A 2 13.82 -37.24 -8.42
C GLY A 2 14.18 -35.86 -7.82
N PHE A 3 14.99 -35.05 -8.52
CA PHE A 3 15.36 -33.71 -8.03
C PHE A 3 14.18 -32.76 -7.88
N LEU A 4 13.19 -32.84 -8.78
CA LEU A 4 12.03 -31.97 -8.76
C LEU A 4 11.08 -32.35 -7.61
N VAL A 5 10.93 -33.65 -7.34
CA VAL A 5 10.16 -34.16 -6.19
C VAL A 5 10.84 -33.79 -4.87
N VAL A 6 12.16 -33.95 -4.77
CA VAL A 6 12.94 -33.55 -3.57
C VAL A 6 12.85 -32.03 -3.36
N PHE A 7 12.94 -31.23 -4.41
CA PHE A 7 12.76 -29.79 -4.34
C PHE A 7 11.36 -29.41 -3.85
N CYS A 8 10.31 -30.04 -4.39
CA CYS A 8 8.94 -29.80 -3.93
C CYS A 8 8.74 -30.20 -2.45
N ILE A 9 9.34 -31.30 -2.00
CA ILE A 9 9.27 -31.74 -0.60
C ILE A 9 10.02 -30.77 0.32
N LEU A 10 11.21 -30.31 -0.07
CA LEU A 10 11.98 -29.34 0.70
C LEU A 10 11.28 -27.97 0.73
N LEU A 11 10.67 -27.55 -0.39
CA LEU A 11 9.85 -26.35 -0.46
C LEU A 11 8.62 -26.47 0.46
N LEU A 12 7.95 -27.62 0.46
CA LEU A 12 6.79 -27.87 1.30
C LEU A 12 7.18 -27.93 2.79
N LEU A 13 8.29 -28.57 3.14
CA LEU A 13 8.82 -28.58 4.51
C LEU A 13 9.29 -27.19 4.97
N TYR A 14 9.93 -26.41 4.09
CA TYR A 14 10.30 -25.03 4.37
C TYR A 14 9.06 -24.15 4.56
N LEU A 15 8.05 -24.29 3.70
CA LEU A 15 6.77 -23.58 3.85
C LEU A 15 6.10 -23.97 5.17
N VAL A 16 6.03 -25.27 5.49
CA VAL A 16 5.44 -25.74 6.75
C VAL A 16 6.19 -25.20 7.96
N THR A 17 7.52 -25.21 7.97
CA THR A 17 8.34 -24.71 9.10
C THR A 17 8.29 -23.19 9.25
N GLU A 18 8.38 -22.45 8.15
CA GLU A 18 8.23 -20.99 8.15
C GLU A 18 6.82 -20.56 8.58
N LEU A 19 5.77 -21.28 8.14
CA LEU A 19 4.40 -21.05 8.57
C LEU A 19 4.21 -21.42 10.05
N TYR A 20 4.85 -22.49 10.51
CA TYR A 20 4.80 -22.97 11.88
C TYR A 20 5.48 -22.01 12.86
N ASP A 21 6.68 -21.53 12.56
CA ASP A 21 7.42 -20.59 13.41
C ASP A 21 6.79 -19.19 13.46
N ARG A 22 6.07 -18.79 12.40
CA ARG A 22 5.32 -17.53 12.41
C ARG A 22 4.00 -17.63 13.17
N GLY A 23 3.34 -18.79 13.14
CA GLY A 23 2.15 -19.06 13.95
C GLY A 23 2.47 -19.16 15.45
N ARG A 24 3.59 -19.78 15.82
CA ARG A 24 3.96 -20.01 17.24
C ARG A 24 4.46 -18.75 17.98
N ARG A 25 5.10 -17.81 17.28
CA ARG A 25 5.62 -16.56 17.88
C ARG A 25 4.51 -15.59 18.32
N ALA A 26 3.29 -15.75 17.79
CA ALA A 26 2.14 -14.88 18.05
C ALA A 26 1.36 -15.20 19.33
N GLN A 27 1.45 -16.44 19.81
CA GLN A 27 0.37 -17.06 20.60
C GLN A 27 0.50 -16.85 22.12
N ARG A 28 1.55 -16.17 22.60
CA ARG A 28 1.94 -16.26 24.02
C ARG A 28 1.41 -15.14 24.95
N SER A 29 0.79 -14.06 24.46
CA SER A 29 0.38 -12.96 25.37
C SER A 29 -0.89 -12.17 25.04
N LEU A 30 -1.47 -12.29 23.83
CA LEU A 30 -2.66 -11.53 23.43
C LEU A 30 -3.85 -12.48 23.18
N PRO A 31 -5.10 -12.04 23.44
CA PRO A 31 -6.28 -12.87 23.23
C PRO A 31 -6.49 -13.13 21.73
N THR A 32 -5.85 -14.19 21.23
CA THR A 32 -6.03 -14.70 19.87
C THR A 32 -7.15 -15.73 19.88
N ARG A 33 -8.34 -15.38 19.39
CA ARG A 33 -9.39 -16.37 19.14
C ARG A 33 -9.32 -16.84 17.69
N GLY A 34 -8.22 -17.51 17.34
CA GLY A 34 -8.11 -18.34 16.14
C GLY A 34 -8.16 -19.80 16.57
N LEU A 35 -9.03 -20.60 15.95
CA LEU A 35 -9.24 -22.01 16.28
C LEU A 35 -7.91 -22.78 16.44
N ASN A 36 -7.90 -23.77 17.34
CA ASN A 36 -6.74 -24.61 17.72
C ASN A 36 -6.06 -25.39 16.57
N SER A 37 -6.51 -25.23 15.31
CA SER A 37 -5.96 -25.93 14.14
C SER A 37 -5.24 -24.98 13.17
N LEU A 38 -3.98 -25.31 12.89
CA LEU A 38 -3.07 -24.57 12.01
C LEU A 38 -3.65 -24.33 10.61
N ILE A 39 -4.37 -25.33 10.07
CA ILE A 39 -4.95 -25.28 8.73
C ILE A 39 -6.08 -24.24 8.65
N LEU A 40 -6.95 -24.17 9.65
CA LEU A 40 -8.01 -23.16 9.69
C LEU A 40 -7.44 -21.74 9.89
N SER A 41 -6.37 -21.58 10.68
CA SER A 41 -5.71 -20.28 10.81
C SER A 41 -5.13 -19.79 9.48
N TYR A 42 -4.58 -20.70 8.66
CA TYR A 42 -4.04 -20.35 7.35
C TYR A 42 -5.13 -20.04 6.33
N ILE A 43 -6.17 -20.88 6.24
CA ILE A 43 -7.33 -20.65 5.37
C ILE A 43 -7.98 -19.30 5.73
N ASN A 44 -8.13 -19.03 7.03
CA ASN A 44 -8.68 -17.75 7.48
C ASN A 44 -7.74 -16.58 7.16
N GLY A 45 -6.41 -16.77 7.24
CA GLY A 45 -5.45 -15.75 6.81
C GLY A 45 -5.52 -15.43 5.31
N VAL A 46 -5.73 -16.45 4.46
CA VAL A 46 -5.97 -16.28 3.02
C VAL A 46 -7.29 -15.54 2.80
N MET A 47 -8.39 -16.01 3.40
CA MET A 47 -9.71 -15.38 3.28
C MET A 47 -9.71 -13.93 3.77
N ASN A 48 -9.01 -13.65 4.87
CA ASN A 48 -8.83 -12.32 5.44
C ASN A 48 -8.08 -11.36 4.51
N CYS A 49 -7.18 -11.87 3.65
CA CYS A 49 -6.53 -11.03 2.64
C CYS A 49 -7.49 -10.59 1.53
N PHE A 50 -8.47 -11.44 1.18
CA PHE A 50 -9.47 -11.12 0.14
C PHE A 50 -10.70 -10.39 0.69
N ASP A 51 -11.10 -10.68 1.93
CA ASP A 51 -12.24 -10.07 2.64
C ASP A 51 -11.78 -9.21 3.83
N GLY A 52 -10.80 -8.33 3.57
CA GLY A 52 -10.15 -7.55 4.63
C GLY A 52 -11.13 -6.65 5.39
N ARG A 53 -11.98 -5.91 4.67
CA ARG A 53 -12.90 -4.93 5.26
C ARG A 53 -13.89 -5.59 6.22
N ASP A 54 -14.63 -6.60 5.77
CA ASP A 54 -15.65 -7.22 6.61
C ASP A 54 -15.06 -8.14 7.67
N SER A 55 -13.90 -8.75 7.40
CA SER A 55 -13.18 -9.53 8.41
C SER A 55 -12.64 -8.64 9.55
N VAL A 56 -12.01 -7.50 9.24
CA VAL A 56 -11.56 -6.54 10.26
C VAL A 56 -12.76 -5.97 11.02
N ARG A 57 -13.84 -5.58 10.33
CA ARG A 57 -15.06 -5.08 10.98
C ARG A 57 -15.64 -6.10 11.96
N ARG A 58 -15.78 -7.37 11.54
CA ARG A 58 -16.25 -8.46 12.41
C ARG A 58 -15.33 -8.67 13.61
N ALA A 59 -14.01 -8.60 13.41
CA ALA A 59 -13.05 -8.71 14.50
C ALA A 59 -13.17 -7.54 15.49
N CYS A 60 -13.31 -6.30 14.99
CA CYS A 60 -13.48 -5.09 15.80
C CYS A 60 -14.77 -5.09 16.63
N LEU A 61 -15.88 -5.61 16.08
CA LEU A 61 -17.15 -5.73 16.81
C LEU A 61 -17.08 -6.78 17.91
N LYS A 62 -16.26 -7.81 17.73
CA LYS A 62 -16.15 -8.95 18.66
C LYS A 62 -15.21 -8.68 19.84
N HIS A 63 -14.24 -7.78 19.65
CA HIS A 63 -13.24 -7.43 20.65
C HIS A 63 -13.42 -5.98 21.08
N GLU A 64 -14.38 -5.76 21.99
CA GLU A 64 -14.64 -4.41 22.48
C GLU A 64 -13.54 -3.93 23.44
N GLY A 65 -12.81 -2.89 23.04
CA GLY A 65 -11.88 -2.14 23.92
C GLY A 65 -10.53 -2.82 24.19
N HIS A 66 -10.30 -4.03 23.70
CA HIS A 66 -9.05 -4.78 23.90
C HIS A 66 -8.16 -4.80 22.66
N LEU A 67 -6.85 -5.01 22.87
CA LEU A 67 -5.94 -5.41 21.80
C LEU A 67 -6.33 -6.81 21.32
N PHE A 68 -6.36 -7.00 20.00
CA PHE A 68 -6.62 -8.31 19.44
C PHE A 68 -5.73 -8.57 18.22
N THR A 69 -5.45 -9.85 17.97
CA THR A 69 -4.62 -10.28 16.86
C THR A 69 -5.47 -10.59 15.64
N TYR A 70 -5.11 -10.02 14.51
CA TYR A 70 -5.72 -10.25 13.21
C TYR A 70 -4.78 -11.07 12.32
N PRO A 71 -5.12 -12.32 11.98
CA PRO A 71 -4.26 -13.16 11.14
C PRO A 71 -4.38 -12.74 9.67
N GLN A 72 -3.24 -12.55 9.03
CA GLN A 72 -3.06 -12.45 7.58
C GLN A 72 -2.12 -13.56 7.10
N LEU A 73 -1.90 -13.64 5.78
CA LEU A 73 -1.00 -14.61 5.18
C LEU A 73 0.39 -14.60 5.83
N GLY A 74 0.67 -15.68 6.57
CA GLY A 74 1.95 -15.91 7.22
C GLY A 74 2.33 -14.88 8.28
N LYS A 75 1.46 -13.97 8.74
CA LYS A 75 1.71 -13.02 9.84
C LYS A 75 0.43 -12.64 10.58
N TRP A 76 0.58 -12.05 11.74
CA TRP A 76 -0.53 -11.51 12.52
C TRP A 76 -0.26 -10.03 12.76
N PHE A 77 -1.33 -9.25 12.74
CA PHE A 77 -1.32 -7.84 13.08
C PHE A 77 -1.96 -7.67 14.44
N VAL A 78 -1.42 -6.79 15.28
CA VAL A 78 -2.12 -6.35 16.48
C VAL A 78 -2.98 -5.16 16.09
N LEU A 79 -4.27 -5.25 16.36
CA LEU A 79 -5.19 -4.15 16.17
C LEU A 79 -5.53 -3.52 17.52
N ALA A 80 -5.39 -2.21 17.58
CA ALA A 80 -5.72 -1.38 18.73
C ALA A 80 -6.98 -0.57 18.44
N ARG A 81 -7.94 -0.57 19.39
CA ARG A 81 -9.23 0.13 19.25
C ARG A 81 -9.47 1.18 20.34
N SER A 82 -8.98 0.96 21.56
CA SER A 82 -9.16 1.94 22.63
C SER A 82 -8.25 3.14 22.39
N SER A 83 -8.71 4.33 22.79
CA SER A 83 -7.93 5.55 22.67
C SER A 83 -6.61 5.47 23.45
N SER A 84 -6.57 4.74 24.57
CA SER A 84 -5.32 4.52 25.33
C SER A 84 -4.31 3.70 24.54
N HIS A 85 -4.71 2.56 23.96
CA HIS A 85 -3.79 1.75 23.16
C HIS A 85 -3.33 2.47 21.89
N ILE A 86 -4.20 3.24 21.24
CA ILE A 86 -3.82 4.05 20.07
C ILE A 86 -2.79 5.10 20.48
N HIS A 87 -3.00 5.78 21.61
CA HIS A 87 -2.04 6.73 22.16
C HIS A 87 -0.69 6.06 22.45
N ASP A 88 -0.69 4.87 23.04
CA ASP A 88 0.54 4.12 23.33
C ASP A 88 1.26 3.68 22.06
N LEU A 89 0.53 3.22 21.02
CA LEU A 89 1.10 2.86 19.72
C LEU A 89 1.70 4.07 18.99
N CYS A 90 1.00 5.21 19.01
CA CYS A 90 1.45 6.43 18.33
C CYS A 90 2.68 7.07 19.00
N ASN A 91 2.86 6.87 20.31
CA ASN A 91 3.98 7.40 21.08
C ASN A 91 5.07 6.36 21.37
N ALA A 92 4.93 5.13 20.87
CA ALA A 92 5.93 4.10 21.04
C ALA A 92 7.25 4.55 20.36
N PRO A 93 8.40 4.29 21.00
CA PRO A 93 9.68 4.64 20.43
C PRO A 93 10.00 3.71 19.23
N GLU A 94 10.79 4.22 18.28
CA GLU A 94 11.07 3.55 17.00
C GLU A 94 11.81 2.21 17.15
N ASP A 95 12.54 2.01 18.26
CA ASP A 95 13.21 0.76 18.60
C ASP A 95 12.24 -0.36 19.02
N ILE A 96 11.02 0.00 19.43
CA ILE A 96 9.95 -0.94 19.78
C ILE A 96 8.99 -1.12 18.59
N LEU A 97 8.56 -0.03 17.95
CA LEU A 97 7.67 -0.05 16.79
C LEU A 97 8.27 0.76 15.64
N SER A 98 8.88 0.06 14.68
CA SER A 98 9.46 0.69 13.49
C SER A 98 8.50 0.64 12.29
N MET A 99 8.11 1.82 11.80
CA MET A 99 7.37 1.95 10.55
C MET A 99 8.22 1.58 9.33
N GLU A 100 9.52 1.85 9.40
CA GLU A 100 10.48 1.56 8.33
C GLU A 100 10.63 0.05 8.12
N GLU A 101 10.77 -0.71 9.21
CA GLU A 101 10.81 -2.17 9.14
C GLU A 101 9.50 -2.74 8.62
N ALA A 102 8.36 -2.20 9.06
CA ALA A 102 7.05 -2.61 8.56
C ALA A 102 6.88 -2.33 7.06
N ALA A 103 7.36 -1.17 6.58
CA ALA A 103 7.34 -0.79 5.17
C ALA A 103 8.26 -1.68 4.32
N GLU A 104 9.51 -1.90 4.74
CA GLU A 104 10.44 -2.84 4.08
C GLU A 104 9.83 -4.25 4.02
N GLU A 105 9.17 -4.66 5.08
CA GLU A 105 8.58 -5.98 5.13
C GLU A 105 7.34 -6.14 4.22
N LEU A 106 6.50 -5.11 4.12
CA LEU A 106 5.31 -5.11 3.27
C LEU A 106 5.64 -4.87 1.79
N LEU A 107 6.44 -3.85 1.51
CA LEU A 107 6.75 -3.37 0.16
C LEU A 107 8.01 -4.00 -0.42
N GLN A 108 8.77 -4.76 0.37
CA GLN A 108 10.04 -5.37 -0.03
C GLN A 108 10.95 -4.32 -0.69
N LEU A 109 11.11 -3.15 -0.07
CA LEU A 109 11.76 -1.95 -0.65
C LEU A 109 13.18 -2.24 -1.13
N ARG A 110 13.93 -3.10 -0.43
CA ARG A 110 15.25 -3.55 -0.88
C ARG A 110 15.21 -4.23 -2.24
N HIS A 111 14.12 -4.93 -2.53
CA HIS A 111 13.90 -5.62 -3.79
C HIS A 111 13.18 -4.75 -4.81
N THR A 112 12.24 -3.89 -4.43
CA THR A 112 11.42 -3.09 -5.35
C THR A 112 12.04 -1.75 -5.73
N VAL A 113 12.76 -1.11 -4.81
CA VAL A 113 13.43 0.20 -5.00
C VAL A 113 14.94 0.03 -5.09
N GLY A 114 15.50 -0.80 -4.21
CA GLY A 114 16.92 -1.13 -4.18
C GLY A 114 17.56 -0.98 -2.80
N PRO A 115 18.76 -1.56 -2.61
CA PRO A 115 19.41 -1.61 -1.30
C PRO A 115 19.89 -0.24 -0.80
N LEU A 116 20.26 0.67 -1.70
CA LEU A 116 20.71 2.02 -1.35
C LEU A 116 19.61 2.82 -0.65
N PHE A 117 18.36 2.72 -1.14
CA PHE A 117 17.22 3.40 -0.53
C PHE A 117 17.00 3.00 0.94
N CYS A 118 17.21 1.71 1.26
CA CYS A 118 17.06 1.20 2.62
C CYS A 118 18.24 1.54 3.53
N GLN A 119 19.41 1.88 2.97
CA GLN A 119 20.60 2.26 3.72
C GLN A 119 20.67 3.76 3.96
N GLU A 120 20.17 4.55 2.99
CA GLU A 120 20.20 6.00 3.02
C GLU A 120 18.84 6.60 3.42
N THR A 121 18.65 6.80 4.73
CA THR A 121 17.41 7.33 5.32
C THR A 121 17.31 8.86 5.31
N TYR A 122 18.10 9.57 4.50
CA TYR A 122 18.11 11.05 4.45
C TYR A 122 16.72 11.64 4.20
N HIS A 123 15.89 10.93 3.43
CA HIS A 123 14.55 11.34 3.05
C HIS A 123 13.64 11.48 4.27
N ILE A 124 13.83 10.66 5.30
CA ILE A 124 13.04 10.68 6.54
C ILE A 124 13.30 11.97 7.32
N THR A 125 14.57 12.31 7.50
CA THR A 125 14.96 13.56 8.15
C THR A 125 14.47 14.76 7.34
N ALA A 126 14.67 14.76 6.02
CA ALA A 126 14.23 15.85 5.15
C ALA A 126 12.71 16.09 5.19
N ILE A 127 11.91 15.01 5.25
CA ILE A 127 10.45 15.11 5.43
C ILE A 127 10.12 15.72 6.80
N ARG A 128 10.71 15.19 7.88
CA ARG A 128 10.43 15.64 9.25
C ARG A 128 10.81 17.08 9.50
N THR A 129 11.90 17.56 8.91
CA THR A 129 12.39 18.93 9.12
C THR A 129 11.87 19.89 8.06
N SER A 130 12.21 19.66 6.80
CA SER A 130 12.09 20.67 5.75
C SER A 130 10.70 20.74 5.14
N LEU A 131 9.96 19.62 5.09
CA LEU A 131 8.58 19.63 4.63
C LEU A 131 7.66 20.11 5.74
N ASN A 132 7.67 19.46 6.91
CA ASN A 132 6.74 19.77 8.00
C ASN A 132 6.84 21.21 8.51
N SER A 133 8.03 21.81 8.56
CA SER A 133 8.18 23.21 9.00
C SER A 133 7.68 24.24 7.98
N ASN A 134 7.64 23.87 6.69
CA ASN A 134 7.36 24.79 5.59
C ASN A 134 6.01 24.53 4.90
N VAL A 135 5.20 23.58 5.39
CA VAL A 135 3.88 23.26 4.82
C VAL A 135 3.01 24.51 4.70
N SER A 136 2.98 25.36 5.74
CA SER A 136 2.17 26.58 5.75
C SER A 136 2.56 27.56 4.62
N GLN A 137 3.85 27.64 4.30
CA GLN A 137 4.36 28.49 3.23
C GLN A 137 4.06 27.92 1.84
N ARG A 138 4.00 26.58 1.72
CA ARG A 138 3.76 25.86 0.46
C ARG A 138 2.29 25.57 0.19
N LEU A 139 1.42 25.70 1.19
CA LEU A 139 0.00 25.36 1.09
C LEU A 139 -0.70 26.11 -0.04
N ARG A 140 -0.39 27.40 -0.24
CA ARG A 140 -0.95 28.18 -1.34
C ARG A 140 -0.57 27.60 -2.70
N GLU A 141 0.71 27.29 -2.89
CA GLU A 141 1.22 26.70 -4.14
C GLU A 141 0.62 25.32 -4.42
N LEU A 142 0.37 24.54 -3.37
CA LEU A 142 -0.32 23.25 -3.43
C LEU A 142 -1.78 23.39 -3.85
N ILE A 143 -2.52 24.30 -3.21
CA ILE A 143 -3.93 24.57 -3.55
C ILE A 143 -4.04 25.04 -4.99
N ASP A 144 -3.19 25.97 -5.41
CA ASP A 144 -3.17 26.47 -6.79
C ASP A 144 -2.92 25.34 -7.80
N GLU A 145 -2.01 24.41 -7.49
CA GLU A 145 -1.74 23.26 -8.36
C GLU A 145 -2.91 22.26 -8.40
N VAL A 146 -3.55 21.99 -7.26
CA VAL A 146 -4.73 21.12 -7.20
C VAL A 146 -5.89 21.72 -7.98
N ILE A 147 -6.16 23.01 -7.84
CA ILE A 147 -7.21 23.71 -8.62
C ILE A 147 -6.89 23.66 -10.11
N CYS A 148 -5.64 23.90 -10.50
CA CYS A 148 -5.21 23.83 -11.89
C CYS A 148 -5.41 22.41 -12.46
N CYS A 149 -4.96 21.39 -11.73
CA CYS A 149 -5.12 20.00 -12.13
C CYS A 149 -6.59 19.58 -12.17
N TYR A 150 -7.42 20.05 -11.25
CA TYR A 150 -8.86 19.79 -11.25
C TYR A 150 -9.51 20.33 -12.53
N LYS A 151 -9.22 21.58 -12.90
CA LYS A 151 -9.72 22.16 -14.16
C LYS A 151 -9.33 21.34 -15.39
N GLU A 152 -8.09 20.85 -15.41
CA GLU A 152 -7.56 20.05 -16.52
C GLU A 152 -8.13 18.62 -16.56
N CYS A 153 -8.34 17.98 -15.41
CA CYS A 153 -8.76 16.57 -15.33
C CYS A 153 -10.28 16.38 -15.27
N VAL A 154 -11.00 17.36 -14.71
CA VAL A 154 -12.44 17.31 -14.41
C VAL A 154 -13.19 18.29 -15.30
N ASP A 155 -12.97 19.60 -15.16
CA ASP A 155 -13.79 20.61 -15.86
C ASP A 155 -13.68 20.49 -17.38
N SER A 156 -12.51 20.09 -17.91
CA SER A 156 -12.31 19.84 -19.34
C SER A 156 -13.19 18.74 -19.92
N ARG A 157 -13.75 17.86 -19.07
CA ARG A 157 -14.61 16.74 -19.47
C ARG A 157 -16.08 17.04 -19.30
N ILE A 158 -16.42 18.11 -18.57
CA ILE A 158 -17.82 18.51 -18.33
C ILE A 158 -18.31 19.24 -19.59
N ASP A 159 -19.27 18.64 -20.28
CA ASP A 159 -19.99 19.32 -21.36
C ASP A 159 -21.11 20.18 -20.74
N PRO A 160 -21.22 21.47 -21.09
CA PRO A 160 -22.32 22.33 -20.65
C PRO A 160 -23.72 21.79 -21.00
N GLU A 161 -23.83 20.94 -22.03
CA GLU A 161 -25.10 20.34 -22.45
C GLU A 161 -25.46 19.08 -21.63
N ASP A 162 -24.48 18.47 -20.95
CA ASP A 162 -24.70 17.29 -20.13
C ASP A 162 -25.14 17.67 -18.71
N GLU A 163 -26.25 17.08 -18.25
CA GLU A 163 -26.69 17.21 -16.86
C GLU A 163 -25.73 16.48 -15.89
N TRP A 164 -25.10 15.40 -16.36
CA TRP A 164 -24.27 14.50 -15.58
C TRP A 164 -23.08 13.99 -16.38
N THR A 165 -21.87 14.25 -15.90
CA THR A 165 -20.64 13.77 -16.55
C THR A 165 -19.97 12.68 -15.72
N ALA A 166 -19.67 11.54 -16.37
CA ALA A 166 -18.93 10.45 -15.80
C ALA A 166 -17.42 10.73 -15.78
N ILE A 167 -16.79 10.72 -14.60
CA ILE A 167 -15.37 11.01 -14.44
C ILE A 167 -14.64 9.81 -13.84
N PRO A 168 -13.47 9.41 -14.38
CA PRO A 168 -12.62 8.40 -13.76
C PRO A 168 -11.96 8.99 -12.51
N ALA A 169 -12.70 8.96 -11.40
CA ALA A 169 -12.34 9.65 -10.16
C ALA A 169 -10.97 9.22 -9.65
N PHE A 170 -10.69 7.92 -9.63
CA PHE A 170 -9.41 7.40 -9.17
C PHE A 170 -8.22 7.94 -9.99
N ASP A 171 -8.35 7.97 -11.31
CA ASP A 171 -7.31 8.50 -12.19
C ASP A 171 -7.09 10.00 -11.96
N ALA A 172 -8.18 10.77 -11.87
CA ALA A 172 -8.15 12.20 -11.62
C ALA A 172 -7.50 12.52 -10.26
N PHE A 173 -7.91 11.85 -9.19
CA PHE A 173 -7.34 12.04 -7.85
C PHE A 173 -5.87 11.60 -7.80
N SER A 174 -5.52 10.48 -8.42
CA SER A 174 -4.13 10.04 -8.51
C SER A 174 -3.25 11.08 -9.24
N THR A 175 -3.77 11.71 -10.31
CA THR A 175 -3.04 12.78 -11.03
C THR A 175 -2.88 14.00 -10.15
N MET A 176 -3.95 14.43 -9.48
CA MET A 176 -3.93 15.58 -8.56
C MET A 176 -2.91 15.37 -7.43
N ILE A 177 -2.90 14.19 -6.79
CA ILE A 177 -1.96 13.85 -5.71
C ILE A 177 -0.51 13.83 -6.24
N CYS A 178 -0.29 13.23 -7.41
CA CYS A 178 1.04 13.18 -8.04
C CYS A 178 1.56 14.59 -8.33
N ARG A 179 0.77 15.43 -8.99
CA ARG A 179 1.14 16.82 -9.32
C ARG A 179 1.36 17.68 -8.09
N ALA A 180 0.48 17.58 -7.10
CA ALA A 180 0.61 18.32 -5.84
C ALA A 180 1.90 17.92 -5.09
N SER A 181 2.19 16.62 -5.00
CA SER A 181 3.44 16.13 -4.40
C SER A 181 4.67 16.63 -5.17
N ASN A 182 4.64 16.50 -6.50
CA ASN A 182 5.73 16.95 -7.37
C ASN A 182 5.92 18.47 -7.30
N ARG A 183 4.85 19.26 -7.12
CA ARG A 183 4.95 20.71 -6.94
C ARG A 183 5.82 21.10 -5.74
N VAL A 184 5.79 20.29 -4.69
CA VAL A 184 6.59 20.49 -3.48
C VAL A 184 8.01 19.94 -3.64
N PHE A 185 8.16 18.76 -4.23
CA PHE A 185 9.46 18.08 -4.31
C PHE A 185 10.35 18.59 -5.45
N VAL A 186 9.78 18.81 -6.64
CA VAL A 186 10.53 19.19 -7.84
C VAL A 186 10.14 20.56 -8.39
N GLY A 187 8.97 21.08 -8.02
CA GLY A 187 8.50 22.39 -8.46
C GLY A 187 8.11 22.45 -9.93
N LEU A 188 7.86 23.68 -10.41
CA LEU A 188 7.60 23.94 -11.82
C LEU A 188 8.91 24.05 -12.62
N PRO A 189 8.92 23.68 -13.92
CA PRO A 189 7.79 23.15 -14.69
C PRO A 189 7.63 21.63 -14.58
N LEU A 190 8.58 20.93 -13.94
CA LEU A 190 8.66 19.46 -13.97
C LEU A 190 7.44 18.79 -13.35
N CYS A 191 6.81 19.41 -12.35
CA CYS A 191 5.60 18.86 -11.72
C CYS A 191 4.41 18.70 -12.67
N ARG A 192 4.40 19.40 -13.81
CA ARG A 192 3.36 19.32 -14.86
C ARG A 192 3.80 18.56 -16.10
N ASN A 193 5.05 18.08 -16.14
CA ASN A 193 5.53 17.33 -17.28
C ASN A 193 4.80 15.97 -17.33
N PRO A 194 4.06 15.65 -18.42
CA PRO A 194 3.29 14.42 -18.51
C PRO A 194 4.16 13.17 -18.41
N ASP A 195 5.32 13.15 -19.07
CA ASP A 195 6.26 12.02 -19.02
C ASP A 195 6.75 11.77 -17.58
N TYR A 196 7.01 12.85 -16.83
CA TYR A 196 7.43 12.74 -15.43
C TYR A 196 6.30 12.22 -14.53
N ILE A 197 5.08 12.72 -14.73
CA ILE A 197 3.89 12.26 -14.00
C ILE A 197 3.66 10.77 -14.23
N ASP A 198 3.76 10.31 -15.48
CA ASP A 198 3.56 8.92 -15.85
C ASP A 198 4.62 8.02 -15.21
N ILE A 199 5.89 8.44 -15.23
CA ILE A 199 6.99 7.71 -14.57
C ILE A 199 6.72 7.57 -13.06
N VAL A 200 6.39 8.67 -12.37
CA VAL A 200 6.19 8.67 -10.92
C VAL A 200 4.98 7.83 -10.51
N ARG A 201 3.88 7.94 -11.26
CA ARG A 201 2.67 7.13 -11.03
C ARG A 201 2.94 5.65 -11.26
N HIS A 202 3.60 5.30 -12.35
CA HIS A 202 3.93 3.92 -12.67
C HIS A 202 4.87 3.31 -11.63
N PHE A 203 5.92 4.05 -11.24
CA PHE A 203 6.84 3.63 -10.17
C PHE A 203 6.11 3.37 -8.84
N SER A 204 5.20 4.26 -8.44
CA SER A 204 4.44 4.13 -7.19
C SER A 204 3.53 2.89 -7.21
N SER A 205 2.83 2.66 -8.32
CA SER A 205 1.99 1.47 -8.52
C SER A 205 2.82 0.19 -8.48
N GLN A 206 3.96 0.16 -9.18
CA GLN A 206 4.84 -1.00 -9.20
C GLN A 206 5.29 -1.42 -7.80
N ILE A 207 5.72 -0.48 -6.95
CA ILE A 207 6.13 -0.81 -5.58
C ILE A 207 4.96 -1.41 -4.78
N PHE A 208 3.77 -0.81 -4.92
CA PHE A 208 2.59 -1.22 -4.18
C PHE A 208 2.14 -2.64 -4.49
N PHE A 209 2.27 -3.09 -5.74
CA PHE A 209 1.92 -4.46 -6.15
C PHE A 209 3.07 -5.45 -6.04
N ALA A 210 4.27 -5.06 -6.48
CA ALA A 210 5.43 -5.95 -6.50
C ALA A 210 5.83 -6.40 -5.09
N GLY A 211 5.75 -5.50 -4.10
CA GLY A 211 6.12 -5.80 -2.72
C GLY A 211 5.36 -6.99 -2.12
N PRO A 212 4.01 -6.92 -2.05
CA PRO A 212 3.17 -8.04 -1.63
C PRO A 212 3.41 -9.32 -2.46
N ILE A 213 3.54 -9.20 -3.78
CA ILE A 213 3.81 -10.36 -4.66
C ILE A 213 5.11 -11.05 -4.25
N ILE A 214 6.21 -10.31 -4.08
CA ILE A 214 7.50 -10.85 -3.63
C ILE A 214 7.38 -11.43 -2.22
N LYS A 215 6.67 -10.73 -1.32
CA LYS A 215 6.49 -11.16 0.07
C LYS A 215 5.78 -12.51 0.16
N PHE A 216 4.73 -12.71 -0.62
CA PHE A 216 3.83 -13.85 -0.49
C PHE A 216 4.14 -15.00 -1.45
N LEU A 217 4.62 -14.73 -2.67
CA LEU A 217 4.87 -15.76 -3.68
C LEU A 217 6.34 -16.19 -3.75
N VAL A 218 7.29 -15.36 -3.30
CA VAL A 218 8.73 -15.66 -3.39
C VAL A 218 9.30 -16.10 -2.03
N PRO A 219 9.78 -17.36 -1.92
CA PRO A 219 10.50 -17.84 -0.74
C PRO A 219 11.73 -16.97 -0.41
N LYS A 220 12.02 -16.75 0.87
CA LYS A 220 13.09 -15.83 1.33
C LYS A 220 14.45 -16.10 0.68
N PHE A 221 14.83 -17.37 0.51
CA PHE A 221 16.11 -17.74 -0.10
C PHE A 221 16.19 -17.43 -1.60
N LEU A 222 15.05 -17.27 -2.29
CA LEU A 222 14.98 -16.88 -3.70
C LEU A 222 14.92 -15.35 -3.87
N ARG A 223 14.54 -14.59 -2.84
CA ARG A 223 14.38 -13.13 -2.94
C ARG A 223 15.65 -12.39 -3.39
N PRO A 224 16.88 -12.74 -2.95
CA PRO A 224 18.09 -12.09 -3.46
C PRO A 224 18.32 -12.27 -4.96
N TYR A 225 17.77 -13.35 -5.55
CA TYR A 225 17.86 -13.63 -6.99
C TYR A 225 16.72 -13.00 -7.78
N VAL A 226 15.63 -12.62 -7.11
CA VAL A 226 14.62 -11.73 -7.66
C VAL A 226 15.20 -10.32 -7.59
N VAL A 227 16.10 -10.03 -8.52
CA VAL A 227 16.41 -8.66 -8.89
C VAL A 227 15.15 -8.17 -9.59
N PHE A 228 14.37 -7.33 -8.92
CA PHE A 228 13.36 -6.53 -9.61
C PHE A 228 14.15 -5.58 -10.50
N THR A 229 14.50 -6.05 -11.69
CA THR A 229 14.93 -5.15 -12.74
C THR A 229 13.76 -4.21 -12.90
N SER A 230 13.97 -2.91 -12.68
CA SER A 230 13.03 -1.82 -12.97
C SER A 230 12.55 -1.78 -14.44
N SER A 231 12.84 -2.81 -15.23
CA SER A 231 12.24 -3.14 -16.51
C SER A 231 10.76 -3.39 -16.31
N THR A 232 9.97 -2.34 -16.55
CA THR A 232 8.53 -2.31 -16.89
C THR A 232 8.00 -3.62 -17.47
N ARG A 233 8.75 -4.26 -18.38
CA ARG A 233 8.41 -5.53 -19.04
C ARG A 233 8.02 -6.71 -18.15
N PHE A 234 8.58 -6.88 -16.95
CA PHE A 234 8.22 -8.03 -16.09
C PHE A 234 6.83 -7.84 -15.45
N MET A 235 6.48 -6.61 -15.11
CA MET A 235 5.17 -6.29 -14.51
C MET A 235 4.08 -6.14 -15.56
N ASP A 236 4.42 -5.69 -16.78
CA ASP A 236 3.53 -5.80 -17.94
C ASP A 236 3.14 -7.26 -18.21
N SER A 237 4.10 -8.20 -18.04
CA SER A 237 3.83 -9.64 -18.16
C SER A 237 3.01 -10.24 -17.01
N LEU A 238 3.00 -9.57 -15.85
CA LEU A 238 2.18 -9.95 -14.69
C LEU A 238 0.81 -9.27 -14.69
N GLY A 239 0.48 -8.47 -15.71
CA GLY A 239 -0.79 -7.76 -15.82
C GLY A 239 -0.99 -6.74 -14.69
N VAL A 240 0.05 -6.07 -14.21
CA VAL A 240 -0.10 -5.13 -13.08
C VAL A 240 -0.96 -3.92 -13.43
N ALA A 241 -1.00 -3.51 -14.70
CA ALA A 241 -2.01 -2.55 -15.17
C ALA A 241 -3.43 -3.09 -15.00
N GLU A 242 -3.66 -4.37 -15.33
CA GLU A 242 -4.95 -5.03 -15.11
C GLU A 242 -5.26 -5.21 -13.63
N LEU A 243 -4.27 -5.52 -12.78
CA LEU A 243 -4.45 -5.61 -11.33
C LEU A 243 -4.73 -4.24 -10.69
N TRP A 244 -4.13 -3.18 -11.22
CA TRP A 244 -4.47 -1.80 -10.85
C TRP A 244 -5.90 -1.50 -11.25
N ASP A 245 -6.31 -1.78 -12.49
CA ASP A 245 -7.69 -1.59 -12.96
C ASP A 245 -8.71 -2.46 -12.21
N LEU A 246 -8.37 -3.71 -11.87
CA LEU A 246 -9.18 -4.63 -11.06
C LEU A 246 -9.29 -4.18 -9.59
N SER A 247 -8.20 -3.65 -9.02
CA SER A 247 -8.19 -3.15 -7.64
C SER A 247 -8.92 -1.82 -7.50
N THR A 248 -8.84 -0.97 -8.52
CA THR A 248 -9.45 0.37 -8.53
C THR A 248 -10.89 0.33 -9.00
N GLY A 249 -11.22 -0.55 -9.95
CA GLY A 249 -12.56 -0.78 -10.50
C GLY A 249 -13.58 -1.36 -9.52
N HIS A 250 -13.17 -1.80 -8.33
CA HIS A 250 -14.09 -2.21 -7.25
C HIS A 250 -14.10 -1.27 -6.04
N ILE A 251 -13.16 -0.31 -5.94
CA ILE A 251 -12.98 0.50 -4.71
C ILE A 251 -13.40 1.96 -4.93
N MET A 252 -13.36 2.49 -6.15
CA MET A 252 -13.87 3.83 -6.47
C MET A 252 -14.46 3.86 -7.89
N ASP A 253 -15.74 3.52 -7.99
CA ASP A 253 -16.51 3.71 -9.21
C ASP A 253 -16.52 5.19 -9.64
N THR A 254 -16.58 5.39 -10.94
CA THR A 254 -16.87 6.64 -11.64
C THR A 254 -17.78 7.55 -10.82
N ILE A 255 -17.28 8.72 -10.44
CA ILE A 255 -18.10 9.73 -9.78
C ILE A 255 -18.82 10.51 -10.89
N VAL A 256 -20.12 10.67 -10.73
CA VAL A 256 -20.93 11.50 -11.61
C VAL A 256 -21.01 12.89 -10.99
N VAL A 257 -20.53 13.91 -11.70
CA VAL A 257 -20.56 15.30 -11.25
C VAL A 257 -21.71 16.02 -11.95
N TYR A 258 -22.49 16.78 -11.17
CA TYR A 258 -23.66 17.52 -11.65
C TYR A 258 -23.25 18.91 -12.16
N SER A 259 -23.76 19.29 -13.32
CA SER A 259 -23.32 20.49 -14.07
C SER A 259 -24.04 21.80 -13.69
N SER A 260 -24.87 21.85 -12.63
CA SER A 260 -25.58 23.09 -12.31
C SER A 260 -24.66 24.16 -11.71
N SER A 261 -24.30 25.14 -12.55
CA SER A 261 -23.99 26.53 -12.19
C SER A 261 -23.20 26.73 -10.88
N LEU A 262 -21.87 26.71 -11.00
CA LEU A 262 -20.97 27.38 -10.07
C LEU A 262 -21.20 28.91 -10.14
N ASP A 263 -22.26 29.38 -9.48
CA ASP A 263 -22.35 30.75 -8.97
C ASP A 263 -21.76 30.76 -7.55
N ILE A 264 -20.43 30.90 -7.45
CA ILE A 264 -19.71 31.33 -6.23
C ILE A 264 -18.79 32.49 -6.60
#